data_AF-A0A4R1FS59-F1
#
_entry.id   AF-A0A4R1FS59-F1
#
_cell.length_a   1.000
_cell.length_b   1.000
_cell.length_c   1.000
_cell.angle_alpha   90.00
_cell.angle_beta   90.00
_cell.angle_gamma   90.00
#
_symmetry.space_group_name_H-M   'P 1'
#
loop_
_entity.id
_entity.type
_entity.pdbx_description
1 polymer ?
#
loop_
_entity_poly.entity_id
_entity_poly.type
_entity_poly.pdbx_seq_one_letter_code
_entity_poly.pdbx_strand_id
1 'polypeptide(L)'
;MTDAIHLPATASSGERGPALRGMLVAESDRDISVRVDGGIWTFDRRDVIRLTEDRASAGERPVRVDIRPGATADFTRRLRVELVDRPITLAPEPSEALGDEQLARATRSWARKLRIAERGGVTGATFTFRDGINCDSLD
;
A
#
# COMPACT_ATOMS: atom_id res chain seq x y z
N MET A 1 53.45 0.31 7.43
CA MET A 1 52.95 -0.16 8.74
C MET A 1 51.97 0.90 9.22
N THR A 2 50.65 0.70 9.26
CA THR A 2 49.85 -0.53 9.31
C THR A 2 48.46 -0.19 8.73
N ASP A 3 48.01 -1.01 7.78
CA ASP A 3 46.67 -0.99 7.20
C ASP A 3 45.62 -1.32 8.26
N ALA A 4 44.61 -0.46 8.41
CA ALA A 4 43.43 -0.76 9.21
C ALA A 4 42.43 -1.52 8.33
N ILE A 5 42.46 -2.86 8.44
CA ILE A 5 41.46 -3.73 7.82
C ILE A 5 40.11 -3.43 8.49
N HIS A 6 39.21 -2.76 7.77
CA HIS A 6 37.80 -2.71 8.12
C HIS A 6 37.20 -4.11 7.91
N LEU A 7 37.18 -4.90 8.98
CA LEU A 7 36.35 -6.10 9.04
C LEU A 7 34.89 -5.67 8.90
N PRO A 8 34.10 -6.22 7.95
CA PRO A 8 32.68 -5.98 7.93
C PRO A 8 32.10 -6.49 9.25
N ALA A 9 31.37 -5.62 9.94
CA ALA A 9 30.66 -5.95 11.15
C ALA A 9 29.85 -7.23 10.91
N THR A 10 30.23 -8.32 11.56
CA THR A 10 29.40 -9.50 11.69
C THR A 10 28.07 -9.04 12.26
N ALA A 11 27.01 -9.12 11.45
CA ALA A 11 25.65 -8.80 11.88
C ALA A 11 25.40 -9.48 13.23
N SER A 12 25.13 -8.66 14.25
CA SER A 12 24.92 -9.20 15.59
C SER A 12 23.79 -10.21 15.53
N SER A 13 23.96 -11.34 16.20
CA SER A 13 22.98 -12.44 16.30
C SER A 13 21.70 -12.04 17.07
N GLY A 14 21.32 -10.77 17.09
CA GLY A 14 20.29 -10.19 17.94
C GLY A 14 19.26 -9.30 17.23
N GLU A 15 19.37 -9.07 15.92
CA GLU A 15 18.36 -8.31 15.19
C GLU A 15 17.17 -9.21 14.84
N ARG A 16 16.44 -9.65 15.87
CA ARG A 16 15.13 -10.29 15.69
C ARG A 16 14.23 -9.25 15.07
N GLY A 17 13.84 -9.47 13.81
CA GLY A 17 12.79 -8.68 13.16
C GLY A 17 11.52 -8.63 14.02
N PRO A 18 10.63 -7.64 13.79
CA PRO A 18 9.40 -7.52 14.54
C PRO A 18 8.60 -8.82 14.45
N ALA A 19 8.26 -9.40 15.61
CA ALA A 19 7.54 -10.66 15.66
C ALA A 19 6.04 -10.39 15.52
N LEU A 20 5.41 -10.95 14.49
CA LEU A 20 3.97 -10.90 14.34
C LEU A 20 3.32 -11.84 15.36
N ARG A 21 2.28 -11.38 16.06
CA ARG A 21 1.47 -12.21 16.96
C ARG A 21 0.04 -12.25 16.46
N GLY A 22 -0.56 -13.44 16.44
CA GLY A 22 -1.94 -13.62 16.02
C GLY A 22 -2.40 -15.06 16.10
N MET A 23 -3.47 -15.37 15.38
CA MET A 23 -4.07 -16.71 15.33
C MET A 23 -3.70 -17.39 14.03
N LEU A 24 -3.10 -18.57 14.09
CA LEU A 24 -2.82 -19.37 12.89
C LEU A 24 -4.15 -19.86 12.30
N VAL A 25 -4.40 -19.51 11.04
CA VAL A 25 -5.65 -19.87 10.33
C VAL A 25 -5.43 -20.82 9.16
N ALA A 26 -4.22 -20.84 8.59
CA ALA A 26 -3.80 -21.84 7.61
C ALA A 26 -2.30 -22.06 7.68
N GLU A 27 -1.87 -23.30 7.47
CA GLU A 27 -0.47 -23.69 7.38
C GLU A 27 -0.35 -24.74 6.26
N SER A 28 0.60 -24.52 5.35
CA SER A 28 0.95 -25.43 4.26
C SER A 28 2.46 -25.45 4.07
N ASP A 29 2.94 -26.27 3.13
CA ASP A 29 4.36 -26.33 2.77
C ASP A 29 4.87 -25.03 2.15
N ARG A 30 3.98 -24.21 1.58
CA ARG A 30 4.33 -22.96 0.90
C ARG A 30 3.99 -21.73 1.71
N ASP A 31 2.87 -21.75 2.43
CA ASP A 31 2.30 -20.55 3.04
C ASP A 31 1.92 -20.75 4.50
N ILE A 32 2.13 -19.70 5.30
CA ILE A 32 1.62 -19.56 6.67
C ILE A 32 0.69 -18.36 6.69
N SER A 33 -0.56 -18.55 7.14
CA SER A 33 -1.54 -17.47 7.29
C SER A 33 -1.89 -17.24 8.74
N VAL A 34 -1.69 -16.01 9.21
CA VAL A 34 -1.96 -15.58 10.58
C VAL A 34 -2.98 -14.45 10.58
N ARG A 35 -4.09 -14.67 11.27
CA ARG A 35 -5.10 -13.67 11.54
C ARG A 35 -4.65 -12.77 12.68
N VAL A 36 -4.63 -11.47 12.42
CA VAL A 36 -4.32 -10.41 13.38
C VAL A 36 -5.52 -9.48 13.52
N ASP A 37 -5.42 -8.47 14.39
CA ASP A 37 -6.43 -7.43 14.42
C ASP A 37 -6.47 -6.68 13.08
N GLY A 38 -7.61 -6.70 12.41
CA GLY A 38 -7.84 -6.03 11.14
C GLY A 38 -7.60 -6.86 9.86
N GLY A 39 -7.08 -8.09 9.91
CA GLY A 39 -6.92 -8.89 8.70
C GLY A 39 -6.10 -10.18 8.86
N ILE A 40 -5.69 -10.75 7.73
CA ILE A 40 -4.87 -11.95 7.64
C ILE A 40 -3.58 -11.58 6.91
N TRP A 41 -2.46 -11.89 7.55
CA TRP A 41 -1.15 -11.89 6.90
C TRP A 41 -0.84 -13.29 6.37
N THR A 42 -0.37 -13.37 5.13
CA THR A 42 0.08 -14.60 4.49
C THR A 42 1.55 -14.47 4.11
N PHE A 43 2.37 -15.39 4.59
CA PHE A 43 3.82 -15.42 4.42
C PHE A 43 4.24 -16.65 3.62
N ASP A 44 5.23 -16.52 2.74
CA ASP A 44 5.96 -17.69 2.22
C ASP A 44 6.69 -18.38 3.38
N ARG A 45 6.59 -19.71 3.43
CA ARG A 45 7.14 -20.56 4.47
C ARG A 45 8.66 -20.39 4.62
N ARG A 46 9.36 -20.08 3.53
CA ARG A 46 10.82 -19.89 3.46
C ARG A 46 11.29 -18.58 4.09
N ASP A 47 10.38 -17.63 4.29
CA ASP A 47 10.63 -16.33 4.92
C ASP A 47 10.28 -16.32 6.41
N VAL A 48 9.58 -17.35 6.90
CA VAL A 48 9.33 -17.56 8.33
C VAL A 48 10.56 -18.21 8.97
N ILE A 49 11.28 -17.44 9.78
CA ILE A 49 12.44 -17.93 10.54
C ILE A 49 11.97 -18.87 11.66
N ARG A 50 10.89 -18.49 12.35
CA ARG A 50 10.40 -19.25 13.50
C ARG A 50 8.91 -19.06 13.67
N LEU A 51 8.21 -20.18 13.87
CA LEU A 51 6.81 -20.23 14.28
C LEU A 51 6.76 -20.79 15.69
N THR A 52 6.26 -20.02 16.66
CA THR A 52 6.12 -20.44 18.06
C THR A 52 4.65 -20.46 18.40
N GLU A 53 4.15 -21.58 18.90
CA GLU A 53 2.80 -21.67 19.44
C GLU A 53 2.78 -21.22 20.90
N ASP A 54 1.86 -20.32 21.23
CA ASP A 54 1.54 -20.00 22.62
C ASP A 54 0.55 -21.05 23.17
N ARG A 55 0.32 -21.07 24.49
CA ARG A 55 -0.58 -22.05 25.13
C ARG A 55 -1.95 -22.06 24.43
N ALA A 56 -2.22 -23.15 23.70
CA ALA A 56 -3.43 -23.31 22.92
C ALA A 56 -4.67 -23.38 23.83
N SER A 57 -5.72 -22.66 23.45
CA SER A 57 -7.09 -22.91 23.91
C SER A 57 -7.76 -23.82 22.88
N ALA A 58 -8.72 -24.65 23.30
CA ALA A 58 -9.32 -25.67 22.45
C ALA A 58 -9.83 -25.08 21.11
N GLY A 59 -9.16 -25.44 20.00
CA GLY A 59 -9.50 -25.02 18.63
C GLY A 59 -8.80 -23.76 18.11
N GLU A 60 -8.06 -23.05 18.96
CA GLU A 60 -7.39 -21.80 18.63
C GLU A 60 -5.87 -21.95 18.81
N ARG A 61 -5.10 -21.76 17.72
CA ARG A 61 -3.63 -21.82 17.71
C ARG A 61 -3.03 -20.40 17.73
N PRO A 62 -2.87 -19.77 18.91
CA PRO A 62 -2.16 -18.51 19.00
C PRO A 62 -0.69 -18.73 18.67
N VAL A 63 -0.15 -17.90 17.79
CA VAL A 63 1.23 -18.03 17.30
C VAL A 63 1.97 -16.70 17.31
N ARG A 64 3.28 -16.81 17.51
CA ARG A 64 4.27 -15.78 17.24
C ARG A 64 5.13 -16.19 16.05
N VAL A 65 5.18 -15.34 15.04
CA VAL A 65 5.95 -15.54 13.81
C VAL A 65 7.12 -14.56 13.78
N ASP A 66 8.35 -15.08 13.77
CA ASP A 66 9.54 -14.29 13.47
C ASP A 66 9.84 -14.42 11.97
N ILE A 67 9.99 -13.29 11.29
CA ILE A 67 10.08 -13.20 9.83
C ILE A 67 11.48 -12.70 9.42
N ARG A 68 12.00 -13.19 8.29
CA ARG A 68 13.26 -12.72 7.71
C ARG A 68 13.19 -11.21 7.42
N PRO A 69 14.21 -10.42 7.82
CA PRO A 69 14.29 -9.01 7.43
C PRO A 69 14.23 -8.85 5.90
N GLY A 70 13.37 -7.95 5.43
CA GLY A 70 13.16 -7.70 4.00
C GLY A 70 12.20 -8.66 3.28
N ALA A 71 11.63 -9.64 3.98
CA ALA A 71 10.58 -10.48 3.41
C ALA A 71 9.30 -9.68 3.12
N THR A 72 8.61 -10.06 2.05
CA THR A 72 7.28 -9.54 1.70
C THR A 72 6.21 -10.50 2.19
N ALA A 73 5.01 -9.97 2.43
CA ALA A 73 3.86 -10.75 2.84
C ALA A 73 2.59 -10.12 2.29
N ASP A 74 1.59 -10.95 2.01
CA ASP A 74 0.29 -10.48 1.57
C ASP A 74 -0.58 -10.16 2.78
N PHE A 75 -1.23 -8.99 2.76
CA PHE A 75 -2.21 -8.62 3.77
C PHE A 75 -3.60 -8.55 3.15
N THR A 76 -4.49 -9.42 3.60
CA THR A 76 -5.89 -9.46 3.17
C THR A 76 -6.79 -9.01 4.31
N ARG A 77 -7.62 -7.99 4.05
CA ARG A 77 -8.71 -7.56 4.93
C ARG A 77 -10.03 -7.53 4.18
N ARG A 78 -11.11 -7.92 4.85
CA ARG A 78 -12.47 -7.75 4.32
C ARG A 78 -13.09 -6.49 4.91
N LEU A 79 -13.52 -5.58 4.03
CA LEU A 79 -14.23 -4.36 4.40
C LEU A 79 -15.65 -4.42 3.84
N ARG A 80 -16.61 -3.98 4.64
CA ARG A 80 -17.96 -3.68 4.13
C ARG A 80 -17.97 -2.21 3.75
N VAL A 81 -18.16 -1.93 2.47
CA VAL A 81 -18.42 -0.59 1.97
C VAL A 81 -19.93 -0.48 1.79
N GLU A 82 -20.56 0.38 2.57
CA GLU A 82 -21.94 0.77 2.30
C GLU A 82 -21.89 1.80 1.18
N LEU A 83 -22.36 1.40 -0.01
CA LEU A 83 -22.72 2.35 -1.04
C LEU A 83 -23.97 3.05 -0.53
N VAL A 84 -23.78 4.13 0.22
CA VAL A 84 -24.86 5.11 0.39
C VAL A 84 -25.21 5.57 -1.01
N ASP A 85 -26.51 5.55 -1.35
CA ASP A 85 -26.97 6.12 -2.60
C ASP A 85 -26.39 7.52 -2.71
N ARG A 86 -25.55 7.76 -3.71
CA ARG A 86 -25.37 9.14 -4.17
C ARG A 86 -26.78 9.65 -4.45
N PRO A 87 -27.18 10.83 -3.97
CA PRO A 87 -28.28 11.53 -4.62
C PRO A 87 -27.95 11.59 -6.11
N ILE A 88 -28.72 10.88 -6.93
CA ILE A 88 -28.66 11.00 -8.40
C ILE A 88 -29.32 12.34 -8.73
N THR A 89 -28.70 13.45 -8.35
CA THR A 89 -29.14 14.82 -8.66
C THR A 89 -28.04 15.73 -8.09
N LEU A 90 -26.99 16.06 -8.82
CA LEU A 90 -27.01 16.85 -10.04
C LEU A 90 -25.82 16.42 -10.88
N ALA A 91 -26.03 16.15 -12.17
CA ALA A 91 -24.92 16.29 -13.10
C ALA A 91 -24.34 17.70 -12.89
N PRO A 92 -23.01 17.88 -12.78
CA PRO A 92 -22.45 19.23 -12.82
C PRO A 92 -22.99 19.91 -14.09
N GLU A 93 -23.25 21.22 -14.00
CA GLU A 93 -23.69 21.97 -15.18
C GLU A 93 -22.77 21.62 -16.35
N PRO A 94 -23.34 21.29 -17.53
CA PRO A 94 -22.55 21.01 -18.71
C PRO A 94 -21.52 22.11 -18.88
N SER A 95 -20.27 21.73 -19.14
CA SER A 95 -19.20 22.69 -19.43
C SER A 95 -19.69 23.65 -20.53
N GLU A 96 -19.53 24.96 -20.30
CA GLU A 96 -19.86 26.00 -21.30
C GLU A 96 -19.05 25.85 -22.61
N ALA A 97 -18.04 24.98 -22.64
CA ALA A 97 -17.26 24.69 -23.83
C ALA A 97 -18.09 23.94 -24.90
N LEU A 98 -18.88 24.69 -25.66
CA LEU A 98 -19.71 24.19 -26.76
C LEU A 98 -18.91 23.84 -28.04
N GLY A 99 -17.57 23.84 -27.98
CA GLY A 99 -16.68 23.52 -29.09
C GLY A 99 -15.19 23.62 -28.76
N ASP A 100 -14.35 23.17 -29.69
CA ASP A 100 -12.91 22.95 -29.48
C ASP A 100 -12.14 24.19 -29.01
N GLU A 101 -12.48 25.38 -29.51
CA GLU A 101 -11.81 26.62 -29.08
C GLU A 101 -12.12 27.00 -27.63
N GLN A 102 -13.37 26.79 -27.22
CA GLN A 102 -13.80 27.07 -25.86
C GLN A 102 -13.23 26.03 -24.89
N LEU A 103 -13.16 24.77 -25.32
CA LEU A 103 -12.48 23.70 -24.60
C LEU A 103 -10.98 24.02 -24.43
N ALA A 104 -10.29 24.38 -25.51
CA ALA A 104 -8.87 24.74 -25.47
C ALA A 104 -8.58 25.96 -24.57
N ARG A 105 -9.51 26.91 -24.49
CA ARG A 105 -9.41 28.07 -23.58
C ARG A 105 -9.61 27.66 -22.12
N ALA A 106 -10.61 26.82 -21.84
CA ALA A 106 -10.85 26.28 -20.51
C ALA A 106 -9.66 25.44 -20.02
N THR A 107 -9.14 24.55 -20.87
CA THR A 107 -7.95 23.72 -20.56
C THR A 107 -6.73 24.57 -20.26
N ARG A 108 -6.45 25.62 -21.05
CA ARG A 108 -5.33 26.55 -20.76
C ARG A 108 -5.51 27.31 -19.44
N SER A 109 -6.74 27.71 -19.12
CA SER A 109 -7.06 28.36 -17.85
C SER A 109 -6.80 27.41 -16.66
N TRP A 110 -7.19 26.15 -16.79
CA TRP A 110 -6.96 25.12 -15.78
C TRP A 110 -5.48 24.77 -15.63
N ALA A 111 -4.77 24.53 -16.73
CA ALA A 111 -3.33 24.27 -16.72
C ALA A 111 -2.56 25.38 -15.99
N ARG A 112 -2.94 26.64 -16.20
CA ARG A 112 -2.36 27.79 -15.49
C ARG A 112 -2.64 27.76 -13.98
N LYS A 113 -3.89 27.47 -13.57
CA LYS A 113 -4.25 27.35 -12.14
C LYS A 113 -3.47 26.23 -11.46
N LEU A 114 -3.29 25.11 -12.16
CA LEU A 114 -2.54 23.94 -11.68
C LEU A 114 -1.02 24.10 -11.79
N ARG A 115 -0.52 25.20 -12.34
CA ARG A 115 0.90 25.42 -12.65
C ARG A 115 1.51 24.26 -13.46
N ILE A 116 0.70 23.57 -14.27
CA ILE A 116 1.18 22.56 -15.20
C ILE A 116 2.01 23.32 -16.23
N ALA A 117 3.31 23.05 -16.26
CA ALA A 117 4.18 23.67 -17.25
C ALA A 117 3.67 23.30 -18.65
N GLU A 118 3.47 24.27 -19.54
CA GLU A 118 3.18 24.04 -20.96
C GLU A 118 4.38 23.41 -21.70
N ARG A 119 5.27 22.74 -20.99
CA ARG A 119 6.44 22.06 -21.54
C ARG A 119 5.95 20.75 -22.13
N GLY A 120 5.82 20.76 -23.45
CA GLY A 120 5.45 19.60 -24.23
C GLY A 120 6.20 18.35 -23.79
N GLY A 121 5.41 17.30 -23.56
CA GLY A 121 5.87 15.94 -23.34
C GLY A 121 5.91 15.53 -21.88
N VAL A 122 4.79 15.03 -21.36
CA VAL A 122 4.71 13.71 -20.69
C VAL A 122 3.29 13.16 -20.89
N THR A 123 3.20 12.05 -21.62
CA THR A 123 2.03 11.20 -21.75
C THR A 123 1.69 10.55 -20.40
N GLY A 124 0.43 10.61 -19.97
CA GLY A 124 -0.11 9.64 -19.00
C GLY A 124 -0.59 10.17 -17.63
N ALA A 125 -0.40 11.44 -17.28
CA ALA A 125 -0.89 11.92 -15.98
C ALA A 125 -2.33 12.46 -16.07
N THR A 126 -3.25 11.86 -15.31
CA THR A 126 -4.61 12.39 -15.10
C THR A 126 -4.59 13.33 -13.90
N PHE A 127 -4.78 14.63 -14.12
CA PHE A 127 -4.84 15.63 -13.06
C PHE A 127 -6.29 15.97 -12.71
N THR A 128 -6.64 15.95 -11.42
CA THR A 128 -7.95 16.40 -10.94
C THR A 128 -7.78 17.57 -9.99
N PHE A 129 -8.42 18.70 -10.29
CA PHE A 129 -8.43 19.88 -9.42
C PHE A 129 -9.79 20.03 -8.74
N ARG A 130 -9.81 20.10 -7.41
CA ARG A 130 -11.00 20.43 -6.64
C ARG A 130 -10.60 21.26 -5.42
N ASP A 131 -11.30 22.38 -5.20
CA ASP A 131 -11.20 23.23 -3.99
C ASP A 131 -9.77 23.65 -3.61
N GLY A 132 -8.90 23.90 -4.60
CA GLY A 132 -7.53 24.36 -4.37
C GLY A 132 -6.49 23.27 -4.12
N ILE A 133 -6.89 22.00 -4.12
CA ILE A 133 -6.00 20.85 -3.88
C ILE A 133 -5.63 20.24 -5.23
N ASN A 134 -4.33 20.13 -5.50
CA ASN A 134 -3.81 19.34 -6.62
C ASN A 134 -3.48 17.93 -6.14
N CYS A 135 -4.04 16.93 -6.79
CA CYS A 135 -3.74 15.52 -6.56
C CYS A 135 -3.05 14.98 -7.81
N ASP A 136 -1.73 14.78 -7.73
CA ASP A 136 -0.96 14.14 -8.79
C ASP A 136 -0.96 12.62 -8.52
N SER A 137 -1.65 11.85 -9.36
CA SER A 137 -1.44 10.41 -9.45
C SER A 137 -0.51 10.13 -10.63
N LEU A 138 0.72 9.70 -10.32
CA LEU A 138 1.64 9.15 -11.30
C LEU A 138 1.33 7.64 -11.41
N ASP A 139 0.94 7.19 -12.61
CA ASP A 139 1.03 5.76 -12.99
C ASP A 139 2.50 5.37 -13.19
#